data_AF-A0AAW5LUK9-F1
#
_entry.id   AF-A0AAW5LUK9-F1
#
_cell.length_a   1.000
_cell.length_b   1.000
_cell.length_c   1.000
_cell.angle_alpha   90.00
_cell.angle_beta   90.00
_cell.angle_gamma   90.00
#
_symmetry.space_group_name_H-M   'P 1'
#
loop_
_entity.id
_entity.type
_entity.pdbx_description
1 polymer ?
#
loop_
_entity_poly.entity_id
_entity_poly.type
_entity_poly.pdbx_seq_one_letter_code
_entity_poly.pdbx_strand_id
1 'polypeptide(L)'
;MSIKLDQYEKEIIGIAEEISYYLQKSGAGPADSQDIAQDVLVKLLESDIVLPFEKLRAWLYRSAVRAYIDKYRRDKRYHEILQKEFFRREDLLVYDQEGYEELYQAVADLPEKYQQVIDLYYFQDMSVKEVAHILGTGQSWVKISLYRGRKQLRKVLEERGYDYEDF
;
A
#
# COMPACT_ATOMS: atom_id res chain seq x y z
N MET A 1 24.11 18.51 -19.32
CA MET A 1 22.92 18.28 -18.49
C MET A 1 23.03 16.87 -17.95
N SER A 2 23.84 16.67 -16.91
CA SER A 2 24.02 15.36 -16.29
C SER A 2 22.76 15.11 -15.47
N ILE A 3 21.99 14.09 -15.85
CA ILE A 3 21.03 13.49 -14.93
C ILE A 3 21.84 13.16 -13.67
N LYS A 4 21.49 13.76 -12.51
CA LYS A 4 22.12 13.46 -11.24
C LYS A 4 21.65 12.07 -10.81
N LEU A 5 22.23 11.03 -11.39
CA LEU A 5 21.97 9.63 -11.06
C LEU A 5 22.02 9.43 -9.53
N ASP A 6 22.96 10.09 -8.85
CA ASP A 6 23.11 10.09 -7.40
C ASP A 6 21.85 10.52 -6.62
N GLN A 7 21.03 11.43 -7.14
CA GLN A 7 19.82 11.89 -6.45
C GLN A 7 18.68 10.88 -6.59
N TYR A 8 18.49 10.39 -7.81
CA TYR A 8 17.47 9.38 -8.13
C TYR A 8 17.77 8.05 -7.43
N GLU A 9 19.03 7.62 -7.40
CA GLU A 9 19.46 6.43 -6.65
C GLU A 9 19.22 6.58 -5.15
N LYS A 10 19.52 7.74 -4.56
CA LYS A 10 19.24 8.00 -3.13
C LYS A 10 17.76 7.93 -2.81
N GLU A 11 16.91 8.48 -3.68
CA GLU A 11 15.46 8.43 -3.50
C GLU A 11 14.92 7.00 -3.60
N ILE A 12 15.39 6.21 -4.59
CA ILE A 12 15.02 4.80 -4.71
C ILE A 12 15.48 3.99 -3.50
N ILE A 13 16.70 4.21 -3.03
CA ILE A 13 17.23 3.53 -1.83
C ILE A 13 16.39 3.91 -0.60
N GLY A 14 16.03 5.19 -0.45
CA GLY A 14 15.14 5.64 0.61
C GLY A 14 13.78 4.90 0.57
N ILE A 15 13.16 4.79 -0.60
CA ILE A 15 11.92 4.04 -0.77
C ILE A 15 12.10 2.55 -0.42
N ALA A 16 13.23 1.94 -0.78
CA ALA A 16 13.51 0.54 -0.45
C ALA A 16 13.70 0.34 1.06
N GLU A 17 14.37 1.25 1.75
CA GLU A 17 14.50 1.24 3.22
C GLU A 17 13.14 1.41 3.90
N GLU A 18 12.31 2.33 3.41
CA GLU A 18 10.93 2.53 3.88
C GLU A 18 10.08 1.27 3.68
N ILE A 19 10.21 0.59 2.54
CA ILE A 19 9.55 -0.68 2.25
C ILE A 19 10.04 -1.76 3.20
N SER A 20 11.35 -1.93 3.39
CA SER A 20 11.88 -2.92 4.34
C SER A 20 11.40 -2.64 5.75
N TYR A 21 11.41 -1.37 6.19
CA TYR A 21 10.88 -0.97 7.49
C TYR A 21 9.39 -1.29 7.61
N TYR A 22 8.59 -0.91 6.61
CA TYR A 22 7.17 -1.21 6.54
C TYR A 22 6.91 -2.72 6.60
N LEU A 23 7.67 -3.54 5.86
CA LEU A 23 7.55 -4.99 5.87
C LEU A 23 7.95 -5.62 7.22
N GLN A 24 8.97 -5.08 7.91
CA GLN A 24 9.35 -5.55 9.24
C GLN A 24 8.29 -5.21 10.30
N LYS A 25 7.72 -4.01 10.23
CA LYS A 25 6.54 -3.63 11.05
C LYS A 25 5.36 -4.53 10.74
N SER A 26 5.25 -4.90 9.49
CA SER A 26 4.37 -5.94 8.97
C SER A 26 4.93 -7.36 9.24
N GLY A 27 5.60 -7.63 10.36
CA GLY A 27 5.97 -8.99 10.78
C GLY A 27 6.90 -9.81 9.87
N ALA A 28 7.48 -9.24 8.81
CA ALA A 28 8.57 -9.87 8.08
C ALA A 28 9.80 -10.03 8.98
N GLY A 29 10.54 -11.13 8.83
CA GLY A 29 11.88 -11.21 9.38
C GLY A 29 12.76 -10.10 8.78
N PRO A 30 13.76 -9.55 9.51
CA PRO A 30 14.65 -8.52 8.98
C PRO A 30 15.30 -8.92 7.64
N ALA A 31 15.83 -10.14 7.55
CA ALA A 31 16.40 -10.67 6.32
C ALA A 31 15.35 -10.77 5.20
N ASP A 32 14.15 -11.28 5.51
CA ASP A 32 13.08 -11.42 4.52
C ASP A 32 12.62 -10.07 3.97
N SER A 33 12.57 -9.03 4.81
CA SER A 33 12.19 -7.68 4.40
C SER A 33 13.22 -7.01 3.49
N GLN A 34 14.50 -7.29 3.71
CA GLN A 34 15.60 -6.78 2.89
C GLN A 34 15.65 -7.52 1.56
N ASP A 35 15.50 -8.85 1.57
CA ASP A 35 15.39 -9.66 0.35
C ASP A 35 14.24 -9.17 -0.54
N ILE A 36 13.06 -8.95 0.05
CA ILE A 36 11.90 -8.47 -0.71
C ILE A 36 12.16 -7.07 -1.31
N ALA A 37 12.74 -6.15 -0.54
CA ALA A 37 13.08 -4.82 -1.06
C ALA A 37 14.11 -4.90 -2.19
N GLN A 38 15.13 -5.75 -2.04
CA GLN A 38 16.13 -6.00 -3.08
C GLN A 38 15.49 -6.58 -4.34
N ASP A 39 14.65 -7.61 -4.22
CA ASP A 39 13.95 -8.23 -5.36
C ASP A 39 13.11 -7.21 -6.15
N VAL A 40 12.51 -6.26 -5.45
CA VAL A 40 11.70 -5.20 -6.05
C VAL A 40 12.56 -4.18 -6.78
N LEU A 41 13.72 -3.83 -6.23
CA LEU A 41 14.70 -2.97 -6.92
C LEU A 41 15.26 -3.65 -8.16
N VAL A 42 15.58 -4.94 -8.09
CA VAL A 42 16.02 -5.73 -9.24
C VAL A 42 14.93 -5.73 -10.31
N LYS A 43 13.68 -6.00 -9.93
CA LYS A 43 12.54 -5.90 -10.87
C LYS A 43 12.40 -4.53 -11.51
N LEU A 44 12.66 -3.45 -10.77
CA LEU A 44 12.65 -2.10 -11.33
C LEU A 44 13.74 -1.95 -12.41
N LEU A 45 14.96 -2.41 -12.12
CA LEU A 45 16.11 -2.31 -13.02
C LEU A 45 15.96 -3.19 -14.28
N GLU A 46 15.33 -4.36 -14.15
CA GLU A 46 15.09 -5.29 -15.25
C GLU A 46 13.86 -4.92 -16.09
N SER A 47 13.07 -3.96 -15.62
CA SER A 47 11.80 -3.59 -16.21
C SER A 47 11.95 -2.47 -17.23
N ASP A 48 11.34 -2.64 -18.42
CA ASP A 48 11.23 -1.60 -19.44
C ASP A 48 10.21 -0.49 -19.09
N ILE A 49 9.66 -0.52 -17.87
CA ILE A 49 8.66 0.44 -17.41
C ILE A 49 9.28 1.82 -17.24
N VAL A 50 8.75 2.79 -17.98
CA VAL A 50 8.98 4.22 -17.75
C VAL A 50 7.80 4.77 -16.96
N LEU A 51 8.00 4.96 -15.65
CA LEU A 51 7.02 5.60 -14.78
C LEU A 51 7.46 7.04 -14.47
N PRO A 52 6.51 7.97 -14.38
CA PRO A 52 6.73 9.23 -13.67
C PRO A 52 7.18 8.94 -12.23
N PHE A 53 8.09 9.77 -11.71
CA PHE A 53 8.69 9.57 -10.39
C PHE A 53 7.63 9.51 -9.27
N GLU A 54 6.58 10.32 -9.37
CA GLU A 54 5.46 10.35 -8.42
C GLU A 54 4.68 9.03 -8.36
N LYS A 55 4.78 8.18 -9.39
CA LYS A 55 4.14 6.84 -9.44
C LYS A 55 5.11 5.71 -9.08
N LEU A 56 6.41 5.98 -9.08
CA LEU A 56 7.45 4.98 -8.85
C LEU A 56 7.37 4.40 -7.43
N ARG A 57 7.23 5.27 -6.41
CA ARG A 57 7.10 4.85 -5.00
C ARG A 57 5.93 3.89 -4.81
N ALA A 58 4.74 4.25 -5.32
CA ALA A 58 3.55 3.41 -5.23
C ALA A 58 3.72 2.05 -5.95
N TRP A 59 4.43 2.04 -7.08
CA TRP A 59 4.73 0.80 -7.81
C TRP A 59 5.72 -0.10 -7.04
N LEU A 60 6.75 0.48 -6.42
CA LEU A 60 7.71 -0.25 -5.59
C LEU A 60 7.03 -0.87 -4.37
N TYR A 61 6.22 -0.09 -3.64
CA TYR A 61 5.42 -0.61 -2.52
C TYR A 61 4.51 -1.75 -2.95
N ARG A 62 3.75 -1.58 -4.03
CA ARG A 62 2.88 -2.63 -4.59
C ARG A 62 3.66 -3.91 -4.89
N SER A 63 4.81 -3.79 -5.55
CA SER A 63 5.65 -4.93 -5.90
C SER A 63 6.19 -5.64 -4.66
N ALA A 64 6.59 -4.88 -3.64
CA ALA A 64 7.09 -5.41 -2.37
C ALA A 64 6.02 -6.12 -1.58
N VAL A 65 4.84 -5.54 -1.45
CA VAL A 65 3.76 -6.17 -0.72
C VAL A 65 3.25 -7.42 -1.45
N ARG A 66 3.19 -7.41 -2.78
CA ARG A 66 2.89 -8.64 -3.56
C ARG A 66 3.94 -9.72 -3.32
N ALA A 67 5.22 -9.37 -3.38
CA ALA A 67 6.31 -10.31 -3.11
C ALA A 67 6.25 -10.86 -1.68
N TYR A 68 5.94 -10.00 -0.70
CA TYR A 68 5.70 -10.39 0.68
C TYR A 68 4.53 -11.38 0.78
N ILE A 69 3.36 -11.03 0.24
CA ILE A 69 2.18 -11.89 0.27
C ILE A 69 2.51 -13.23 -0.37
N ASP A 70 3.14 -13.26 -1.55
CA ASP A 70 3.48 -14.50 -2.26
C ASP A 70 4.51 -15.36 -1.50
N LYS A 71 5.50 -14.74 -0.84
CA LYS A 71 6.49 -15.42 0.00
C LYS A 71 5.81 -16.09 1.21
N TYR A 72 4.93 -15.37 1.89
CA TYR A 72 4.26 -15.85 3.11
C TYR A 72 2.93 -16.59 2.86
N ARG A 73 2.40 -16.60 1.64
CA ARG A 73 1.21 -17.38 1.21
C ARG A 73 1.35 -18.88 1.46
N ARG A 74 2.59 -19.37 1.58
CA ARG A 74 2.90 -20.78 1.77
C ARG A 74 2.94 -21.22 3.23
N ASP A 75 2.97 -20.28 4.19
CA ASP A 75 3.15 -20.61 5.60
C ASP A 75 1.93 -20.17 6.45
N LYS A 76 1.04 -21.13 6.74
CA LYS A 76 -0.26 -20.92 7.40
C LYS A 76 -0.13 -20.24 8.77
N ARG A 77 1.00 -20.43 9.46
CA ARG A 77 1.31 -19.81 10.76
C ARG A 77 1.59 -18.31 10.64
N TYR A 78 2.22 -17.89 9.55
CA TYR A 78 2.46 -16.47 9.27
C TYR A 78 1.16 -15.74 8.94
N HIS A 79 0.23 -16.39 8.25
CA HIS A 79 -1.09 -15.83 7.94
C HIS A 79 -1.90 -15.43 9.18
N GLU A 80 -1.80 -16.21 10.26
CA GLU A 80 -2.47 -15.92 11.54
C GLU A 80 -1.80 -14.76 12.30
N ILE A 81 -0.48 -14.62 12.20
CA ILE A 81 0.29 -13.49 12.77
C ILE A 81 -0.03 -12.21 11.99
N LEU A 82 -0.08 -12.33 10.67
CA LEU A 82 -0.51 -11.31 9.72
C LEU A 82 -1.83 -10.67 10.17
N GLN A 83 -2.90 -11.45 10.26
CA GLN A 83 -4.22 -10.93 10.65
C GLN A 83 -4.27 -10.27 12.03
N LYS A 84 -3.42 -10.68 12.98
CA LYS A 84 -3.41 -10.17 14.36
C LYS A 84 -2.59 -8.90 14.56
N GLU A 85 -1.44 -8.80 13.90
CA GLU A 85 -0.46 -7.75 14.17
C GLU A 85 -0.29 -6.74 13.01
N PHE A 86 -0.76 -7.04 11.79
CA PHE A 86 -0.51 -6.19 10.61
C PHE A 86 -1.31 -4.90 10.53
N PHE A 87 -2.63 -4.96 10.70
CA PHE A 87 -3.49 -3.90 10.15
C PHE A 87 -3.77 -2.79 11.17
N ARG A 88 -2.77 -2.46 11.98
CA ARG A 88 -2.89 -1.34 12.93
C ARG A 88 -2.81 -0.02 12.18
N ARG A 89 -3.70 0.88 12.58
CA ARG A 89 -3.97 2.20 11.97
C ARG A 89 -2.72 3.04 11.69
N GLU A 90 -1.70 2.94 12.53
CA GLU A 90 -0.50 3.80 12.44
C GLU A 90 0.41 3.48 11.24
N ASP A 91 0.35 2.27 10.69
CA ASP A 91 1.31 1.79 9.69
C ASP A 91 0.81 1.89 8.24
N LEU A 92 -0.51 2.05 8.03
CA LEU A 92 -1.15 1.97 6.70
C LEU A 92 -1.21 3.31 5.94
N LEU A 93 -1.05 4.45 6.62
CA LEU A 93 -1.33 5.79 6.06
C LEU A 93 -0.07 6.63 5.79
N VAL A 94 1.02 6.03 5.29
CA VAL A 94 2.23 6.79 4.89
C VAL A 94 2.34 6.87 3.38
N TYR A 95 1.47 7.70 2.81
CA TYR A 95 1.61 8.18 1.44
C TYR A 95 1.83 9.69 1.47
N ASP A 96 3.09 10.08 1.35
CA ASP A 96 3.46 11.45 1.08
C ASP A 96 3.37 11.69 -0.43
N GLN A 97 2.15 11.91 -0.94
CA GLN A 97 1.94 12.48 -2.27
C GLN A 97 1.38 13.88 -2.10
N GLU A 98 2.18 14.89 -2.49
CA GLU A 98 1.74 16.29 -2.54
C GLU A 98 0.40 16.40 -3.29
N GLY A 99 -0.62 16.98 -2.65
CA GLY A 99 -1.95 17.21 -3.22
C GLY A 99 -3.03 16.16 -2.91
N TYR A 100 -2.73 15.11 -2.15
CA TYR A 100 -3.72 14.11 -1.72
C TYR A 100 -4.01 14.11 -0.22
N GLU A 101 -3.49 15.11 0.50
CA GLU A 101 -3.51 15.18 1.96
C GLU A 101 -4.94 15.17 2.52
N GLU A 102 -5.87 15.90 1.90
CA GLU A 102 -7.28 15.88 2.29
C GLU A 102 -7.96 14.53 2.00
N LEU A 103 -7.59 13.83 0.93
CA LEU A 103 -8.09 12.49 0.63
C LEU A 103 -7.65 11.49 1.71
N TYR A 104 -6.38 11.56 2.13
CA TYR A 104 -5.86 10.71 3.21
C TYR A 104 -6.57 10.99 4.52
N GLN A 105 -6.75 12.26 4.88
CA GLN A 105 -7.50 12.64 6.07
C GLN A 105 -8.96 12.17 6.00
N ALA A 106 -9.59 12.22 4.82
CA ALA A 106 -10.96 11.74 4.64
C ALA A 106 -11.06 10.22 4.76
N VAL A 107 -10.06 9.48 4.27
CA VAL A 107 -9.96 8.03 4.49
C VAL A 107 -9.73 7.73 5.97
N ALA A 108 -8.87 8.49 6.65
CA ALA A 108 -8.55 8.32 8.07
C ALA A 108 -9.75 8.53 9.03
N ASP A 109 -10.80 9.19 8.57
CA ASP A 109 -12.06 9.41 9.29
C ASP A 109 -13.07 8.25 9.13
N LEU A 110 -12.82 7.31 8.22
CA LEU A 110 -13.72 6.18 8.01
C LEU A 110 -13.61 5.16 9.16
N PRO A 111 -14.59 4.28 9.37
CA PRO A 111 -14.41 3.10 10.20
C PRO A 111 -13.21 2.27 9.73
N GLU A 112 -12.39 1.78 10.67
CA GLU A 112 -11.12 1.05 10.43
C GLU A 112 -11.20 0.00 9.31
N LYS A 113 -12.24 -0.84 9.34
CA LYS A 113 -12.47 -1.88 8.34
C LYS A 113 -12.67 -1.35 6.91
N TYR A 114 -13.06 -0.09 6.72
CA TYR A 114 -13.19 0.53 5.41
C TYR A 114 -11.88 1.18 4.99
N GLN A 115 -11.16 1.78 5.94
CA GLN A 115 -9.82 2.31 5.71
C GLN A 115 -8.90 1.23 5.14
N GLN A 116 -8.78 0.10 5.85
CA GLN A 116 -7.91 -1.01 5.46
C GLN A 116 -8.22 -1.51 4.05
N VAL A 117 -9.50 -1.66 3.72
CA VAL A 117 -9.91 -2.20 2.43
C VAL A 117 -9.71 -1.19 1.30
N ILE A 118 -9.90 0.11 1.59
CA ILE A 118 -9.62 1.20 0.64
C ILE A 118 -8.11 1.34 0.41
N ASP A 119 -7.31 1.32 1.48
CA ASP A 119 -5.85 1.37 1.42
C ASP A 119 -5.30 0.24 0.54
N LEU A 120 -5.56 -0.99 0.96
CA LEU A 120 -5.07 -2.17 0.25
C LEU A 120 -5.55 -2.22 -1.21
N TYR A 121 -6.79 -1.82 -1.49
CA TYR A 121 -7.32 -1.90 -2.85
C TYR A 121 -6.86 -0.75 -3.76
N TYR A 122 -6.98 0.51 -3.31
CA TYR A 122 -6.74 1.68 -4.16
C TYR A 122 -5.30 2.17 -4.12
N PHE A 123 -4.72 2.19 -2.93
CA PHE A 123 -3.40 2.76 -2.72
C PHE A 123 -2.32 1.69 -2.94
N GLN A 124 -2.56 0.46 -2.47
CA GLN A 124 -1.66 -0.68 -2.67
C GLN A 124 -1.98 -1.50 -3.94
N ASP A 125 -3.01 -1.15 -4.71
CA ASP A 125 -3.44 -1.82 -5.97
C ASP A 125 -3.57 -3.34 -5.85
N MET A 126 -4.14 -3.79 -4.73
CA MET A 126 -4.41 -5.21 -4.51
C MET A 126 -5.77 -5.60 -5.08
N SER A 127 -5.82 -6.80 -5.65
CA SER A 127 -7.08 -7.40 -6.05
C SER A 127 -7.96 -7.73 -4.84
N VAL A 128 -9.28 -7.80 -5.06
CA VAL A 128 -10.25 -8.26 -4.04
C VAL A 128 -9.84 -9.60 -3.40
N LYS A 129 -9.22 -10.49 -4.18
CA LYS A 129 -8.75 -11.79 -3.71
C LYS A 129 -7.59 -11.64 -2.72
N GLU A 130 -6.61 -10.81 -3.05
CA GLU A 130 -5.46 -10.53 -2.17
C GLU A 130 -5.90 -9.84 -0.89
N VAL A 131 -6.74 -8.80 -1.00
CA VAL A 131 -7.28 -8.10 0.18
C VAL A 131 -8.07 -9.05 1.10
N ALA A 132 -8.89 -9.93 0.53
CA ALA A 132 -9.65 -10.90 1.29
C ALA A 132 -8.75 -11.88 2.05
N HIS A 133 -7.70 -12.35 1.36
CA HIS A 133 -6.70 -13.21 1.97
C HIS A 133 -6.00 -12.50 3.12
N ILE A 134 -5.42 -11.34 2.86
CA ILE A 134 -4.69 -10.48 3.81
C ILE A 134 -5.48 -10.22 5.09
N LEU A 135 -6.75 -9.81 4.95
CA LEU A 135 -7.61 -9.48 6.08
C LEU A 135 -8.25 -10.71 6.75
N GLY A 136 -8.03 -11.93 6.24
CA GLY A 136 -8.70 -13.13 6.77
C GLY A 136 -10.19 -13.17 6.53
N THR A 137 -10.68 -12.51 5.48
CA THR A 137 -12.11 -12.33 5.20
C THR A 137 -12.52 -13.00 3.89
N GLY A 138 -13.82 -13.05 3.62
CA GLY A 138 -14.34 -13.47 2.32
C GLY A 138 -14.24 -12.37 1.27
N GLN A 139 -14.00 -12.73 0.00
CA GLN A 139 -14.02 -11.78 -1.13
C GLN A 139 -15.33 -10.97 -1.21
N SER A 140 -16.46 -11.58 -0.85
CA SER A 140 -17.76 -10.90 -0.76
C SER A 140 -17.77 -9.81 0.31
N TRP A 141 -17.12 -10.07 1.46
CA TRP A 141 -16.98 -9.07 2.53
C TRP A 141 -16.14 -7.89 2.04
N VAL A 142 -15.02 -8.15 1.35
CA VAL A 142 -14.18 -7.10 0.76
C VAL A 142 -14.97 -6.24 -0.23
N LYS A 143 -15.72 -6.83 -1.15
CA LYS A 143 -16.56 -6.09 -2.11
C LYS A 143 -17.60 -5.22 -1.41
N ILE A 144 -18.25 -5.73 -0.37
CA ILE A 144 -19.25 -5.00 0.42
C ILE A 144 -18.57 -3.86 1.21
N SER A 145 -17.42 -4.12 1.82
CA SER A 145 -16.63 -3.13 2.56
C SER A 145 -16.15 -2.02 1.64
N LEU A 146 -15.66 -2.33 0.43
CA LEU A 146 -15.32 -1.34 -0.59
C LEU A 146 -16.53 -0.49 -0.99
N TYR A 147 -17.68 -1.12 -1.22
CA TYR A 147 -18.90 -0.39 -1.58
C TYR A 147 -19.33 0.58 -0.47
N ARG A 148 -19.38 0.11 0.77
CA ARG A 148 -19.78 0.94 1.93
C ARG A 148 -18.73 2.02 2.24
N GLY A 149 -17.45 1.67 2.18
CA GLY A 149 -16.33 2.58 2.36
C GLY A 149 -16.37 3.72 1.37
N ARG A 150 -16.52 3.44 0.06
CA ARG A 150 -16.68 4.48 -0.97
C ARG A 150 -17.86 5.41 -0.72
N LYS A 151 -19.00 4.86 -0.31
CA LYS A 151 -20.20 5.67 -0.03
C LYS A 151 -19.98 6.59 1.16
N GLN A 152 -19.25 6.13 2.18
CA GLN A 152 -18.95 6.95 3.35
C GLN A 152 -17.84 7.96 3.07
N LEU A 153 -16.81 7.58 2.32
CA LEU A 153 -15.76 8.48 1.85
C LEU A 153 -16.33 9.64 1.04
N ARG A 154 -17.25 9.34 0.13
CA ARG A 154 -17.99 10.37 -0.62
C ARG A 154 -18.64 11.39 0.32
N LYS A 155 -19.36 10.94 1.34
CA LYS A 155 -20.03 11.85 2.30
C LYS A 155 -19.02 12.73 3.05
N VAL A 156 -17.91 12.14 3.50
CA VAL A 156 -16.86 12.89 4.22
C VAL A 156 -16.26 13.96 3.30
N LEU A 157 -16.04 13.64 2.02
CA LEU A 157 -15.53 14.59 1.03
C LEU A 157 -16.55 15.69 0.71
N GLU A 158 -17.83 15.34 0.52
CA GLU A 158 -18.93 16.30 0.31
C GLU A 158 -19.08 17.26 1.52
N GLU A 159 -19.01 16.75 2.75
CA GLU A 159 -19.05 17.56 3.98
C GLU A 159 -17.84 18.51 4.12
N ARG A 160 -16.71 18.14 3.51
CA ARG A 160 -15.49 18.97 3.44
C ARG A 160 -15.50 19.94 2.25
N GLY A 161 -16.58 19.99 1.47
CA GLY A 161 -16.77 20.93 0.38
C GLY A 161 -16.25 20.47 -0.99
N TYR A 162 -15.93 19.18 -1.15
CA TYR A 162 -15.59 18.61 -2.45
C TYR A 162 -16.86 18.16 -3.16
N ASP A 163 -17.16 18.74 -4.33
CA ASP A 163 -18.25 18.28 -5.19
C ASP A 163 -17.71 17.52 -6.42
N TYR A 164 -18.54 16.67 -7.00
CA TYR A 164 -18.15 15.77 -8.10
C TYR A 164 -17.79 16.50 -9.40
N GLU A 165 -18.05 17.80 -9.49
CA GLU A 165 -17.73 18.63 -10.65
C GLU A 165 -16.30 19.21 -10.64
N ASP A 166 -15.54 19.01 -9.56
CA ASP A 166 -14.16 19.51 -9.44
C ASP A 166 -13.07 18.55 -9.98
N PHE A 167 -13.44 17.43 -10.63
CA PHE A 167 -12.52 16.42 -11.18
C PHE A 167 -12.74 16.12 -12.67
#